data_AF-A0A1F3SFW2-F1
#
_entry.id   AF-A0A1F3SFW2-F1
#
_cell.length_a   1.000
_cell.length_b   1.000
_cell.length_c   1.000
_cell.angle_alpha   90.00
_cell.angle_beta   90.00
_cell.angle_gamma   90.00
#
_symmetry.space_group_name_H-M   'P 1'
#
loop_
_entity.id
_entity.type
_entity.pdbx_description
1 polymer ?
#
loop_
_entity_poly.entity_id
_entity_poly.type
_entity_poly.pdbx_seq_one_letter_code
_entity_poly.pdbx_strand_id
1 'polypeptide(L)'
;MKMLTSMFVFFCFLSSCAHRYPILQAEIVSMTDQSLEAGMSLVEMGSVDEMFCPAPTKDPNAFGIIDELIKNTQQKTGADFLGKATVYAENDDCISIKAISLKKVSKK
;
A
#
# COMPACT_ATOMS: atom_id res chain seq x y z
N MET A 1 -35.24 -39.04 -33.68
CA MET A 1 -33.95 -39.19 -32.96
C MET A 1 -33.49 -37.78 -32.59
N LYS A 2 -33.73 -37.33 -31.35
CA LYS A 2 -32.73 -37.27 -30.24
C LYS A 2 -31.45 -36.53 -30.69
N MET A 3 -31.35 -35.24 -30.34
CA MET A 3 -30.60 -34.71 -29.16
C MET A 3 -29.14 -34.42 -29.53
N LEU A 4 -28.76 -33.13 -29.50
CA LEU A 4 -27.55 -32.60 -28.84
C LEU A 4 -27.64 -31.05 -28.91
N THR A 5 -28.27 -30.38 -27.94
CA THR A 5 -27.62 -29.66 -26.81
C THR A 5 -26.47 -28.76 -27.26
N SER A 6 -26.68 -27.44 -27.30
CA SER A 6 -26.50 -26.53 -26.14
C SER A 6 -25.05 -26.52 -25.65
N MET A 7 -24.18 -25.73 -26.28
CA MET A 7 -22.86 -25.41 -25.70
C MET A 7 -22.14 -24.22 -26.38
N PHE A 8 -22.72 -23.02 -26.35
CA PHE A 8 -22.00 -21.80 -26.77
C PHE A 8 -22.25 -20.60 -25.83
N VAL A 9 -22.55 -20.89 -24.56
CA VAL A 9 -22.72 -19.87 -23.52
C VAL A 9 -22.02 -20.36 -22.28
N PHE A 10 -20.68 -20.32 -22.20
CA PHE A 10 -19.96 -20.37 -20.90
C PHE A 10 -18.42 -20.24 -20.96
N PHE A 11 -17.79 -19.34 -21.74
CA PHE A 11 -16.31 -19.31 -21.73
C PHE A 11 -15.58 -17.95 -21.80
N CYS A 12 -16.21 -16.83 -21.40
CA CYS A 12 -15.50 -15.54 -21.34
C CYS A 12 -15.66 -14.78 -20.02
N PHE A 13 -15.79 -15.48 -18.88
CA PHE A 13 -15.50 -14.91 -17.57
C PHE A 13 -14.16 -15.43 -17.05
N LEU A 14 -13.10 -15.23 -17.84
CA LEU A 14 -11.75 -15.20 -17.30
C LEU A 14 -11.63 -13.86 -16.55
N SER A 15 -12.22 -13.81 -15.36
CA SER A 15 -11.93 -12.77 -14.39
C SER A 15 -10.45 -12.91 -14.01
N SER A 16 -9.59 -12.16 -14.67
CA SER A 16 -8.22 -11.94 -14.22
C SER A 16 -8.29 -11.31 -12.83
N CYS A 17 -8.24 -12.14 -11.78
CA CYS A 17 -8.06 -11.66 -10.43
C CYS A 17 -6.66 -11.05 -10.37
N ALA A 18 -6.56 -9.72 -10.43
CA ALA A 18 -5.33 -9.01 -10.08
C ALA A 18 -4.96 -9.42 -8.65
N HIS A 19 -3.96 -10.30 -8.53
CA HIS A 19 -3.54 -10.81 -7.24
C HIS A 19 -2.72 -9.72 -6.56
N ARG A 20 -3.23 -9.19 -5.44
CA ARG A 20 -2.52 -8.26 -4.57
C ARG A 20 -1.97 -9.05 -3.40
N TYR A 21 -0.65 -9.07 -3.23
CA TYR A 21 -0.02 -9.77 -2.12
C TYR A 21 0.61 -8.75 -1.16
N PRO A 22 0.30 -8.81 0.15
CA PRO A 22 0.90 -7.91 1.12
C PRO A 22 2.38 -8.27 1.30
N ILE A 23 3.26 -7.28 1.12
CA ILE A 23 4.72 -7.43 1.26
C ILE A 23 5.24 -6.83 2.57
N LEU A 24 4.51 -5.88 3.16
CA LEU A 24 4.82 -5.30 4.47
C LEU A 24 3.53 -5.05 5.24
N GLN A 25 3.52 -5.38 6.51
CA GLN A 25 2.48 -5.01 7.46
C GLN A 25 3.14 -4.44 8.71
N ALA A 26 2.81 -3.20 9.04
CA ALA A 26 3.34 -2.51 10.20
C ALA A 26 2.22 -1.78 10.94
N GLU A 27 2.14 -1.98 12.26
CA GLU A 27 1.20 -1.24 13.11
C GLU A 27 1.50 0.26 13.10
N ILE A 28 2.78 0.62 13.03
CA ILE A 28 3.26 1.98 12.88
C ILE A 28 4.57 1.99 12.09
N VAL A 29 4.71 2.94 11.16
CA VAL A 29 5.94 3.15 10.41
C VAL A 29 6.16 4.64 10.14
N SER A 30 7.43 5.07 10.15
CA SER A 30 7.85 6.42 9.76
C SER A 30 9.27 6.38 9.20
N MET A 31 9.52 7.17 8.17
CA MET A 31 10.85 7.40 7.60
C MET A 31 11.49 8.69 8.13
N THR A 32 10.74 9.52 8.85
CA THR A 32 11.21 10.79 9.41
C THR A 32 11.53 10.70 10.90
N ASP A 33 10.88 9.79 11.61
CA ASP A 33 10.95 9.66 13.06
C ASP A 33 11.20 8.21 13.46
N GLN A 34 12.21 7.99 14.30
CA GLN A 34 12.54 6.64 14.80
C GLN A 34 11.63 6.19 15.95
N SER A 35 11.07 7.13 16.71
CA SER A 35 10.19 6.82 17.84
C SER A 35 9.29 8.00 18.20
N LEU A 36 8.20 7.72 18.91
CA LEU A 36 7.35 8.76 19.50
C LEU A 36 7.96 9.23 20.82
N GLU A 37 8.30 10.51 20.91
CA GLU A 37 8.85 11.10 22.13
C GLU A 37 7.86 11.07 23.30
N ALA A 38 8.40 10.99 24.53
CA ALA A 38 7.57 11.04 25.74
C ALA A 38 6.81 12.37 25.83
N GLY A 39 5.54 12.30 26.23
CA GLY A 39 4.65 13.49 26.28
C GLY A 39 4.02 13.85 24.94
N MET A 40 4.29 13.10 23.87
CA MET A 40 3.59 13.25 22.59
C MET A 40 2.45 12.24 22.46
N SER A 41 1.49 12.55 21.58
CA SER A 41 0.41 11.67 21.17
C SER A 41 0.32 11.66 19.65
N LEU A 42 -0.28 10.61 19.11
CA LEU A 42 -0.64 10.53 17.70
C LEU A 42 -2.12 10.81 17.54
N VAL A 43 -2.46 11.62 16.54
CA VAL A 43 -3.84 11.91 16.14
C VAL A 43 -4.03 11.45 14.70
N GLU A 44 -5.11 10.71 14.47
CA GLU A 44 -5.49 10.27 13.13
C GLU A 44 -5.94 11.47 12.27
N MET A 45 -5.30 11.63 11.12
CA MET A 45 -5.64 12.65 10.12
C MET A 45 -6.59 12.10 9.05
N GLY A 46 -6.57 10.79 8.81
CA GLY A 46 -7.40 10.12 7.81
C GLY A 46 -6.70 8.92 7.19
N SER A 47 -7.43 8.15 6.39
CA SER A 47 -6.88 7.03 5.64
C SER A 47 -6.14 7.50 4.39
N VAL A 48 -5.09 6.79 4.01
CA VAL A 48 -4.31 7.02 2.78
C VAL A 48 -4.22 5.73 1.97
N ASP A 49 -4.38 5.87 0.65
CA ASP A 49 -4.24 4.81 -0.34
C ASP A 49 -3.42 5.39 -1.50
N GLU A 50 -2.15 4.99 -1.60
CA GLU A 50 -1.21 5.53 -2.59
C GLU A 50 -0.56 4.39 -3.37
N MET A 51 -0.28 4.64 -4.64
CA MET A 51 0.38 3.70 -5.53
C MET A 51 1.65 4.35 -6.09
N PHE A 52 2.73 3.59 -6.07
CA PHE A 52 4.02 3.97 -6.60
C PHE A 52 4.47 2.93 -7.62
N CYS A 53 4.55 3.37 -8.87
CA CYS A 53 5.06 2.58 -9.98
C CYS A 53 6.45 3.11 -10.32
N PRO A 54 7.54 2.47 -9.81
CA PRO A 54 8.87 2.83 -10.26
C PRO A 54 8.94 2.67 -11.79
N ALA A 55 9.62 3.59 -12.47
CA ALA A 55 9.96 3.36 -13.88
C ALA A 55 10.70 2.02 -14.00
N PRO A 56 10.67 1.33 -15.16
CA PRO A 56 11.37 0.07 -15.37
C PRO A 56 12.88 0.30 -15.46
N THR A 57 13.48 0.81 -14.39
CA THR A 57 14.90 0.76 -14.14
C THR A 57 15.15 -0.59 -13.50
N LYS A 58 15.99 -1.39 -14.16
CA LYS A 58 16.49 -2.70 -13.74
C LYS A 58 17.32 -2.58 -12.46
N ASP A 59 16.74 -2.06 -11.39
CA ASP A 59 17.43 -1.81 -10.14
C ASP A 59 17.21 -3.03 -9.24
N PRO A 60 18.24 -3.86 -9.02
CA PRO A 60 18.14 -5.06 -8.17
C PRO A 60 17.92 -4.72 -6.69
N ASN A 61 17.84 -3.43 -6.34
CA ASN A 61 17.70 -2.92 -4.98
C ASN A 61 16.25 -2.60 -4.63
N ALA A 62 15.36 -3.59 -4.72
CA ALA A 62 13.96 -3.50 -4.27
C ALA A 62 13.81 -2.98 -2.81
N PHE A 63 14.90 -3.00 -2.03
CA PHE A 63 14.99 -2.46 -0.68
C PHE A 63 14.75 -0.94 -0.56
N GLY A 64 14.82 -0.15 -1.64
CA GLY A 64 14.57 1.30 -1.56
C GLY A 64 13.14 1.75 -1.93
N ILE A 65 12.37 0.88 -2.59
CA ILE A 65 11.10 1.28 -3.20
C ILE A 65 10.01 1.47 -2.12
N ILE A 66 10.01 0.58 -1.12
CA ILE A 66 9.07 0.67 0.02
C ILE A 66 9.37 1.92 0.86
N ASP A 67 10.65 2.20 1.13
CA ASP A 67 11.06 3.39 1.90
C ASP A 67 10.67 4.68 1.17
N GLU A 68 10.89 4.75 -0.15
CA GLU A 68 10.46 5.87 -0.99
C GLU A 68 8.93 6.00 -1.03
N LEU A 69 8.18 4.89 -1.12
CA LEU A 69 6.72 4.92 -1.03
C LEU A 69 6.25 5.50 0.31
N ILE A 70 6.77 5.02 1.43
CA ILE A 70 6.40 5.48 2.77
C ILE A 70 6.75 6.97 2.92
N LYS A 71 7.97 7.36 2.55
CA LYS A 71 8.45 8.74 2.61
C LYS A 71 7.61 9.69 1.74
N ASN A 72 7.31 9.31 0.50
CA ASN A 72 6.45 10.11 -0.39
C ASN A 72 5.03 10.22 0.17
N THR A 73 4.49 9.14 0.75
CA THR A 73 3.18 9.13 1.40
C THR A 73 3.15 10.09 2.59
N GLN A 74 4.18 10.09 3.43
CA GLN A 74 4.32 11.03 4.55
C GLN A 74 4.43 12.49 4.07
N GLN A 75 5.23 12.76 3.05
CA GLN A 75 5.39 14.10 2.48
C GLN A 75 4.09 14.63 1.87
N LYS A 76 3.34 13.78 1.14
CA LYS A 76 2.07 14.16 0.50
C LYS A 76 0.96 14.42 1.51
N THR A 77 0.88 13.62 2.56
CA THR A 77 -0.17 13.72 3.59
C THR A 77 0.20 14.71 4.71
N GLY A 78 1.48 15.07 4.84
CA GLY A 78 1.99 15.83 5.97
C GLY A 78 1.94 15.07 7.31
N ALA A 79 1.85 13.73 7.23
CA ALA A 79 1.82 12.83 8.37
C ALA A 79 3.22 12.58 8.92
N ASP A 80 3.33 12.53 10.25
CA ASP A 80 4.56 12.20 10.94
C ASP A 80 4.78 10.69 11.04
N PHE A 81 3.68 9.92 11.08
CA PHE A 81 3.68 8.46 11.08
C PHE A 81 2.55 7.92 10.21
N LEU A 82 2.69 6.70 9.72
CA LEU A 82 1.65 5.92 9.08
C LEU A 82 1.28 4.75 10.00
N GLY A 83 0.03 4.71 10.46
CA GLY A 83 -0.53 3.64 11.28
C GLY A 83 -1.21 2.56 10.43
N LYS A 84 -1.23 1.31 10.91
CA LYS A 84 -1.85 0.16 10.22
C LYS A 84 -1.43 0.07 8.75
N ALA A 85 -0.16 0.35 8.47
CA ALA A 85 0.37 0.43 7.13
C ALA A 85 0.50 -0.98 6.54
N THR A 86 -0.18 -1.21 5.43
CA THR A 86 -0.05 -2.42 4.63
C THR A 86 0.42 -2.04 3.23
N VAL A 87 1.59 -2.55 2.85
CA VAL A 87 2.13 -2.39 1.49
C VAL A 87 1.80 -3.64 0.71
N TYR A 88 1.28 -3.46 -0.50
CA TYR A 88 0.97 -4.53 -1.44
C TYR A 88 1.88 -4.40 -2.64
N ALA A 89 2.34 -5.53 -3.15
CA ALA A 89 2.89 -5.58 -4.48
C ALA A 89 1.76 -5.84 -5.48
N GLU A 90 1.78 -5.08 -6.56
CA GLU A 90 0.87 -5.16 -7.69
C GLU A 90 1.55 -5.92 -8.84
N ASN A 91 0.77 -6.34 -9.84
CA ASN A 91 1.28 -7.21 -10.92
C ASN A 91 2.14 -6.46 -11.96
N ASP A 92 2.14 -5.12 -11.96
CA ASP A 92 2.80 -4.26 -12.97
C ASP A 92 4.07 -3.58 -12.43
N ASP A 93 4.85 -4.28 -11.59
CA ASP A 93 6.03 -3.74 -10.89
C ASP A 93 5.75 -2.51 -9.99
N CYS A 94 4.47 -2.19 -9.77
CA CYS A 94 4.03 -1.18 -8.83
C CYS A 94 3.89 -1.74 -7.42
N ILE A 95 4.03 -0.87 -6.44
CA ILE A 95 3.66 -1.14 -5.06
C ILE A 95 2.60 -0.14 -4.61
N SER A 96 1.67 -0.56 -3.76
CA SER A 96 0.66 0.31 -3.17
C SER A 96 0.71 0.24 -1.66
N ILE A 97 0.30 1.30 -0.98
CA ILE A 97 0.21 1.36 0.48
C ILE A 97 -1.19 1.79 0.89
N LYS A 98 -1.74 1.06 1.86
CA LYS A 98 -2.93 1.47 2.62
C LYS A 98 -2.52 1.71 4.06
N ALA A 99 -2.77 2.90 4.57
CA ALA A 99 -2.42 3.26 5.94
C ALA A 99 -3.38 4.31 6.52
N ILE A 100 -3.19 4.65 7.78
CA ILE A 100 -3.81 5.77 8.47
C ILE A 100 -2.73 6.81 8.72
N SER A 101 -2.92 8.02 8.20
CA SER A 101 -2.02 9.15 8.43
C SER A 101 -2.14 9.63 9.88
N LEU A 102 -1.01 9.74 10.58
CA LEU A 102 -0.93 10.15 11.98
C LEU A 102 -0.07 11.41 12.14
N LYS A 103 -0.58 12.39 12.89
CA LYS A 103 0.16 13.60 13.27
C LYS A 103 0.63 13.52 14.72
N LYS A 104 1.87 13.94 14.98
CA LYS A 104 2.37 14.18 16.33
C LYS A 104 1.70 15.42 16.92
N VAL A 105 1.20 15.29 18.14
CA VAL A 105 0.69 16.41 18.95
C VAL A 105 1.27 16.34 20.36
N SER A 106 1.60 17.48 20.95
CA SER A 106 2.03 17.55 22.34
C SER A 106 0.82 17.36 23.27
N LYS A 107 0.93 16.46 24.24
CA LYS A 107 -0.01 16.37 25.35
C LYS A 107 0.27 17.53 26.29
N LYS A 108 -0.55 18.58 26.17
CA LYS A 108 -0.51 19.74 27.06
C LYS A 108 -1.06 19.39 28.44
#